data_AF-A0A2V9ZPV4-F1
#
_entry.id   AF-A0A2V9ZPV4-F1
#
_cell.length_a   1.000
_cell.length_b   1.000
_cell.length_c   1.000
_cell.angle_alpha   90.00
_cell.angle_beta   90.00
_cell.angle_gamma   90.00
#
_symmetry.space_group_name_H-M   'P 1'
#
loop_
_entity.id
_entity.type
_entity.pdbx_description
1 polymer ?
#
loop_
_entity_poly.entity_id
_entity_poly.type
_entity_poly.pdbx_seq_one_letter_code
_entity_poly.pdbx_strand_id
1 'polypeptide(L)'
;MSVIFSTVWTRILLPAMFSARAFKLFPQVYCNIEKPDFDDLSWLQGVAQEVVLVLLITFILARLLRLGTKRLVQLSHAQELISGRRALQLRTLAGVLNSMGIFVIVFMASMWILPAFCMDIKPLLASAGVVGLAIGFGAQTLVKDMLNGFFILVENQYNVGDVIQVAGVGGTVEDMTLRRTVLRDADGTVHVVPNSEIKIVSNKTRDWARVLLHVAAAYDENSERVIQLLREVADEVRNDPNYAGMIVAEPEVPGIERVVGA
;
A
#
# COMPACT_ATOMS: atom_id res chain seq x y z
N MET A 1 -12.38 18.27 1.63
CA MET A 1 -12.46 16.80 1.85
C MET A 1 -12.36 16.37 3.32
N SER A 2 -11.86 17.21 4.24
CA SER A 2 -11.79 16.90 5.69
C SER A 2 -13.14 16.98 6.42
N VAL A 3 -14.04 17.87 5.99
CA VAL A 3 -15.34 18.09 6.66
C VAL A 3 -16.27 16.88 6.52
N ILE A 4 -16.38 16.31 5.31
CA ILE A 4 -17.22 15.12 5.05
C ILE A 4 -16.72 13.91 5.84
N PHE A 5 -15.39 13.72 5.95
CA PHE A 5 -14.81 12.63 6.73
C PHE A 5 -15.08 12.80 8.23
N SER A 6 -14.95 14.02 8.77
CA SER A 6 -15.24 14.27 10.19
C SER A 6 -16.73 14.06 10.53
N THR A 7 -17.64 14.46 9.65
CA THR A 7 -19.09 14.38 9.89
C THR A 7 -19.59 12.94 9.74
N VAL A 8 -19.09 12.19 8.75
CA VAL A 8 -19.43 10.77 8.58
C VAL A 8 -18.85 9.93 9.72
N TRP A 9 -17.63 10.22 10.15
CA TRP A 9 -16.98 9.49 11.25
C TRP A 9 -17.64 9.74 12.60
N THR A 10 -17.99 11.00 12.92
CA THR A 10 -18.58 11.35 14.23
C THR A 10 -20.09 11.12 14.32
N ARG A 11 -20.87 11.34 13.26
CA ARG A 11 -22.34 11.22 13.31
C ARG A 11 -22.89 9.89 12.82
N ILE A 12 -22.18 9.14 11.98
CA ILE A 12 -22.72 7.91 11.36
C ILE A 12 -21.99 6.68 11.91
N LEU A 13 -20.66 6.67 11.84
CA LEU A 13 -19.88 5.49 12.24
C LEU A 13 -19.70 5.37 13.77
N LEU A 14 -19.41 6.47 14.48
CA LEU A 14 -19.25 6.43 15.95
C LEU A 14 -20.48 5.83 16.67
N PRO A 15 -21.72 6.32 16.45
CA PRO A 15 -22.89 5.80 17.16
C PRO A 15 -23.37 4.43 16.64
N ALA A 16 -22.97 4.00 15.43
CA ALA A 16 -23.26 2.66 14.92
C ALA A 16 -22.29 1.61 15.50
N MET A 17 -21.00 1.96 15.60
CA MET A 17 -19.94 1.12 16.20
C MET A 17 -20.06 1.05 17.73
N PHE A 18 -20.53 2.13 18.36
CA PHE A 18 -20.92 2.21 19.79
C PHE A 18 -22.44 2.19 19.98
N SER A 19 -23.21 1.59 19.08
CA SER A 19 -24.65 1.45 19.35
C SER A 19 -24.81 0.48 20.51
N ALA A 20 -25.56 0.90 21.53
CA ALA A 20 -25.88 0.08 22.69
C ALA A 20 -26.53 -1.27 22.32
N ARG A 21 -27.01 -1.45 21.07
CA ARG A 21 -27.55 -2.71 20.55
C ARG A 21 -26.47 -3.73 20.17
N ALA A 22 -25.34 -3.32 19.60
CA ALA A 22 -24.23 -4.25 19.33
C ALA A 22 -23.55 -4.69 20.64
N PHE A 23 -23.51 -3.78 21.63
CA PHE A 23 -23.02 -4.08 22.97
C PHE A 23 -23.99 -4.95 23.80
N LYS A 24 -25.28 -5.01 23.46
CA LYS A 24 -26.26 -5.92 24.08
C LYS A 24 -26.07 -7.40 23.68
N LEU A 25 -25.28 -7.67 22.64
CA LEU A 25 -24.87 -9.04 22.29
C LEU A 25 -23.69 -9.55 23.13
N PHE A 26 -23.05 -8.69 23.93
CA PHE A 26 -22.07 -9.13 24.90
C PHE A 26 -22.78 -9.71 26.14
N PRO A 27 -22.19 -10.72 26.80
CA PRO A 27 -22.71 -11.35 28.03
C PRO A 27 -22.75 -10.42 29.26
N GLN A 28 -22.82 -9.10 29.06
CA GLN A 28 -23.11 -8.08 30.07
C GLN A 28 -24.49 -8.27 30.72
N VAL A 29 -25.37 -9.08 30.12
CA VAL A 29 -26.69 -9.42 30.68
C VAL A 29 -26.57 -10.26 31.96
N TYR A 30 -25.50 -11.02 32.15
CA TYR A 30 -25.40 -11.93 33.30
C TYR A 30 -25.17 -11.23 34.64
N CYS A 31 -24.49 -10.07 34.67
CA CYS A 31 -24.13 -9.44 35.93
C CYS A 31 -25.06 -8.29 36.37
N ASN A 32 -26.03 -7.91 35.52
CA ASN A 32 -26.90 -6.75 35.76
C ASN A 32 -28.35 -7.12 36.14
N ILE A 33 -28.66 -8.41 36.36
CA ILE A 33 -30.03 -8.85 36.73
C ILE A 33 -30.10 -9.44 38.13
N GLU A 34 -29.16 -10.25 38.59
CA GLU A 34 -29.15 -10.74 39.97
C GLU A 34 -27.71 -11.16 40.25
N LYS A 35 -27.16 -10.94 41.45
CA LYS A 35 -25.89 -11.60 41.80
C LYS A 35 -26.11 -13.10 41.60
N PRO A 36 -25.23 -13.83 40.90
CA PRO A 36 -25.41 -15.26 40.71
C PRO A 36 -25.60 -15.89 42.07
N ASP A 37 -26.74 -16.55 42.26
CA ASP A 37 -27.00 -17.37 43.43
C ASP A 37 -26.04 -18.56 43.33
N PHE A 38 -24.92 -18.50 44.05
CA PHE A 38 -23.87 -19.51 43.99
C PHE A 38 -24.35 -20.90 44.48
N ASP A 39 -25.54 -20.97 45.08
CA ASP A 39 -26.17 -22.19 45.56
C ASP A 39 -26.95 -22.96 44.47
N ASP A 40 -27.31 -22.32 43.34
CA ASP A 40 -27.95 -23.01 42.20
C ASP A 40 -26.88 -23.57 41.24
N LEU A 41 -27.02 -24.78 40.71
CA LEU A 41 -26.04 -25.38 39.78
C LEU A 41 -26.33 -25.02 38.31
N SER A 42 -27.49 -24.44 38.03
CA SER A 42 -27.97 -24.15 36.67
C SER A 42 -27.23 -22.99 35.99
N TRP A 43 -26.78 -21.99 36.76
CA TRP A 43 -26.00 -20.87 36.23
C TRP A 43 -24.62 -21.30 35.69
N LEU A 44 -24.02 -22.33 36.30
CA LEU A 44 -22.76 -22.92 35.83
C LEU A 44 -22.91 -23.51 34.44
N GLN A 45 -24.05 -24.11 34.10
CA GLN A 45 -24.28 -24.70 32.79
C GLN A 45 -24.40 -23.63 31.70
N GLY A 46 -25.09 -22.51 32.00
CA GLY A 46 -25.26 -21.39 31.08
C GLY A 46 -23.96 -20.64 30.77
N VAL A 47 -23.11 -20.45 31.78
CA VAL A 47 -21.77 -19.85 31.59
C VAL A 47 -20.80 -20.84 30.93
N ALA A 48 -20.86 -22.12 31.32
CA ALA A 48 -19.97 -23.14 30.77
C ALA A 48 -20.17 -23.34 29.26
N GLN A 49 -21.40 -23.35 28.75
CA GLN A 49 -21.63 -23.52 27.30
C GLN A 49 -21.04 -22.37 26.48
N GLU A 50 -21.17 -21.12 26.94
CA GLU A 50 -20.63 -19.93 26.27
C GLU A 50 -19.10 -19.98 26.29
N VAL A 51 -18.50 -20.24 27.45
CA VAL A 51 -17.04 -20.34 27.60
C VAL A 51 -16.48 -21.49 26.75
N VAL A 52 -17.14 -22.64 26.71
CA VAL A 52 -16.74 -23.78 25.88
C VAL A 52 -16.81 -23.43 24.39
N LEU A 53 -17.86 -22.73 23.94
CA LEU A 53 -17.97 -22.26 22.55
C LEU A 53 -16.85 -21.28 22.20
N VAL A 54 -16.56 -20.29 23.06
CA VAL A 54 -15.44 -19.35 22.88
C VAL A 54 -14.12 -20.09 22.74
N LEU A 55 -13.84 -21.02 23.66
CA LEU A 55 -12.60 -21.79 23.67
C LEU A 55 -12.48 -22.71 22.44
N LEU A 56 -13.58 -23.31 22.00
CA LEU A 56 -13.62 -24.13 20.79
C LEU A 56 -13.34 -23.29 19.53
N ILE A 57 -13.98 -22.13 19.40
CA ILE A 57 -13.72 -21.19 18.29
C ILE A 57 -12.25 -20.74 18.33
N THR A 58 -11.76 -20.35 19.50
CA THR A 58 -10.36 -19.92 19.72
C THR A 58 -9.39 -21.03 19.32
N PHE A 59 -9.67 -22.28 19.73
CA PHE A 59 -8.86 -23.45 19.38
C PHE A 59 -8.87 -23.70 17.87
N ILE A 60 -10.04 -23.64 17.22
CA ILE A 60 -10.17 -23.81 15.77
C ILE A 60 -9.39 -22.71 15.03
N LEU A 61 -9.57 -21.44 15.40
CA LEU A 61 -8.86 -20.32 14.78
C LEU A 61 -7.35 -20.42 14.97
N ALA A 62 -6.88 -20.74 16.18
CA ALA A 62 -5.46 -20.93 16.46
C ALA A 62 -4.89 -22.13 15.68
N ARG A 63 -5.66 -23.22 15.53
CA ARG A 63 -5.28 -24.39 14.73
C ARG A 63 -5.18 -24.02 13.25
N LEU A 64 -6.18 -23.34 12.69
CA LEU A 64 -6.19 -22.88 11.30
C LEU A 64 -5.01 -21.94 11.00
N LEU A 65 -4.73 -21.00 11.89
CA LEU A 65 -3.62 -20.06 11.75
C LEU A 65 -2.25 -20.78 11.81
N ARG A 66 -2.08 -21.74 12.73
CA ARG A 66 -0.86 -22.59 12.78
C ARG A 66 -0.72 -23.49 11.55
N LEU A 67 -1.83 -24.00 11.00
CA LEU A 67 -1.81 -24.81 9.79
C LEU A 67 -1.47 -23.97 8.55
N GLY A 68 -2.07 -22.78 8.43
CA GLY A 68 -1.81 -21.85 7.32
C GLY A 68 -0.35 -21.40 7.29
N THR A 69 0.20 -20.99 8.45
CA THR A 69 1.60 -20.57 8.56
C THR A 69 2.58 -21.70 8.26
N LYS A 70 2.30 -22.94 8.74
CA LYS A 70 3.10 -24.12 8.36
C LYS A 70 3.05 -24.43 6.87
N ARG A 71 1.87 -24.35 6.25
CA ARG A 71 1.70 -24.58 4.80
C ARG A 71 2.47 -23.56 3.97
N LEU A 72 2.44 -22.28 4.35
CA LEU A 72 3.22 -21.23 3.66
C LEU A 72 4.73 -21.49 3.70
N VAL A 73 5.24 -21.96 4.84
CA VAL A 73 6.67 -22.31 4.99
C VAL A 73 7.02 -23.58 4.21
N GLN A 74 6.12 -24.56 4.11
CA GLN A 74 6.36 -25.79 3.35
C GLN A 74 6.29 -25.57 1.84
N LEU A 75 5.33 -24.76 1.36
CA LEU A 75 5.20 -24.41 -0.06
C LEU A 75 6.43 -23.65 -0.57
N SER A 76 7.05 -22.84 0.28
CA SER A 76 8.28 -22.13 -0.07
C SER A 76 9.52 -23.03 -0.15
N HIS A 77 9.52 -24.20 0.53
CA HIS A 77 10.57 -25.22 0.36
C HIS A 77 10.42 -26.03 -0.94
N ALA A 78 9.18 -26.27 -1.39
CA ALA A 78 8.95 -27.03 -2.64
C ALA A 78 9.41 -26.29 -3.91
N GLN A 79 9.62 -24.97 -3.82
CA GLN A 79 10.07 -24.11 -4.92
C GLN A 79 11.59 -23.84 -4.87
N GLU A 80 12.37 -24.69 -4.16
CA GLU A 80 13.82 -24.61 -4.00
C GLU A 80 14.60 -24.80 -5.32
N LEU A 81 14.61 -23.75 -6.15
CA LEU A 81 15.71 -23.47 -7.06
C LEU A 81 16.36 -22.10 -6.79
N ILE A 82 15.88 -21.28 -5.83
CA ILE A 82 16.45 -19.94 -5.60
C ILE A 82 16.55 -19.57 -4.10
N SER A 83 17.78 -19.64 -3.58
CA SER A 83 18.33 -18.90 -2.42
C SER A 83 17.79 -19.18 -1.00
N GLY A 84 18.60 -19.85 -0.16
CA GLY A 84 18.30 -20.12 1.26
C GLY A 84 18.04 -18.88 2.14
N ARG A 85 18.44 -17.67 1.71
CA ARG A 85 18.14 -16.42 2.44
C ARG A 85 16.65 -16.06 2.41
N ARG A 86 15.96 -16.27 1.28
CA ARG A 86 14.51 -16.00 1.18
C ARG A 86 13.71 -16.95 2.05
N ALA A 87 14.11 -18.23 2.10
CA ALA A 87 13.50 -19.22 2.98
C ALA A 87 13.64 -18.85 4.47
N LEU A 88 14.80 -18.36 4.90
CA LEU A 88 15.00 -17.86 6.26
C LEU A 88 14.09 -16.65 6.58
N GLN A 89 14.03 -15.66 5.68
CA GLN A 89 13.20 -14.47 5.86
C GLN A 89 11.71 -14.83 5.96
N LEU A 90 11.23 -15.72 5.10
CA LEU A 90 9.84 -16.21 5.13
C LEU A 90 9.52 -16.96 6.43
N ARG A 91 10.45 -17.78 6.92
CA ARG A 91 10.26 -18.50 8.20
C ARG A 91 10.16 -17.55 9.38
N THR A 92 11.02 -16.53 9.44
CA THR A 92 10.96 -15.52 10.50
C THR A 92 9.66 -14.71 10.41
N LEU A 93 9.27 -14.28 9.21
CA LEU A 93 8.03 -13.54 9.01
C LEU A 93 6.80 -14.37 9.39
N ALA A 94 6.74 -15.63 8.97
CA ALA A 94 5.67 -16.55 9.33
C ALA A 94 5.61 -16.79 10.85
N GLY A 95 6.76 -16.89 11.51
CA GLY A 95 6.85 -16.98 12.97
C GLY A 95 6.29 -15.76 13.68
N VAL A 96 6.68 -14.55 13.24
CA VAL A 96 6.18 -13.29 13.81
C VAL A 96 4.66 -13.15 13.60
N LEU A 97 4.16 -13.38 12.38
CA LEU A 97 2.73 -13.34 12.08
C LEU A 97 1.93 -14.37 12.89
N ASN A 98 2.47 -15.57 13.07
CA ASN A 98 1.83 -16.61 13.87
C ASN A 98 1.72 -16.19 15.35
N SER A 99 2.81 -15.69 15.93
CA SER A 99 2.83 -15.24 17.33
C SER A 99 1.89 -14.04 17.55
N MET A 100 1.92 -13.05 16.66
CA MET A 100 1.00 -11.91 16.71
C MET A 100 -0.46 -12.34 16.55
N GLY A 101 -0.75 -13.22 15.60
CA GLY A 101 -2.11 -13.73 15.37
C GLY A 101 -2.65 -14.51 16.57
N ILE A 102 -1.85 -15.39 17.17
CA ILE A 102 -2.22 -16.11 18.40
C ILE A 102 -2.48 -15.12 19.54
N PHE A 103 -1.62 -14.11 19.72
CA PHE A 103 -1.82 -13.09 20.75
C PHE A 103 -3.17 -12.37 20.58
N VAL A 104 -3.49 -11.91 19.37
CA VAL A 104 -4.78 -11.25 19.08
C VAL A 104 -5.97 -12.18 19.33
N ILE A 105 -5.90 -13.44 18.89
CA ILE A 105 -6.97 -14.43 19.09
C ILE A 105 -7.21 -14.68 20.60
N VAL A 106 -6.15 -14.91 21.37
CA VAL A 106 -6.25 -15.15 22.81
C VAL A 106 -6.72 -13.89 23.54
N PHE A 107 -6.25 -12.71 23.14
CA PHE A 107 -6.69 -11.43 23.68
C PHE A 107 -8.20 -11.23 23.47
N MET A 108 -8.69 -11.43 22.24
CA MET A 108 -10.12 -11.33 21.92
C MET A 108 -10.96 -12.37 22.69
N ALA A 109 -10.49 -13.61 22.78
CA ALA A 109 -11.15 -14.65 23.57
C ALA A 109 -11.25 -14.25 25.05
N SER A 110 -10.18 -13.69 25.62
CA SER A 110 -10.18 -13.22 27.00
C SER A 110 -11.19 -12.09 27.22
N MET A 111 -11.24 -11.10 26.33
CA MET A 111 -12.22 -10.01 26.40
C MET A 111 -13.67 -10.50 26.34
N TRP A 112 -13.92 -11.63 25.67
CA TRP A 112 -15.25 -12.22 25.57
C TRP A 112 -15.63 -13.05 26.80
N ILE A 113 -14.67 -13.69 27.47
CA ILE A 113 -14.89 -14.53 28.67
C ILE A 113 -14.96 -13.69 29.96
N LEU A 114 -14.15 -12.62 30.10
CA LEU A 114 -14.07 -11.82 31.34
C LEU A 114 -15.42 -11.32 31.90
N PRO A 115 -16.39 -10.86 31.08
CA PRO A 115 -17.70 -10.42 31.57
C PRO A 115 -18.51 -11.52 32.26
N ALA A 116 -18.30 -12.80 31.90
CA ALA A 116 -18.99 -13.93 32.51
C ALA A 116 -18.60 -14.12 33.98
N PHE A 117 -17.45 -13.58 34.40
CA PHE A 117 -16.99 -13.54 35.80
C PHE A 117 -17.33 -12.21 36.49
N CYS A 118 -18.28 -11.44 35.97
CA CYS A 118 -18.68 -10.14 36.53
C CYS A 118 -17.55 -9.09 36.59
N MET A 119 -16.50 -9.22 35.77
CA MET A 119 -15.45 -8.21 35.65
C MET A 119 -15.83 -7.12 34.66
N ASP A 120 -15.59 -5.86 35.02
CA ASP A 120 -15.80 -4.73 34.11
C ASP A 120 -14.70 -4.69 33.05
N ILE A 121 -15.08 -4.96 31.80
CA ILE A 121 -14.18 -4.90 30.65
C ILE A 121 -13.99 -3.49 30.09
N LYS A 122 -14.74 -2.47 30.54
CA LYS A 122 -14.63 -1.10 30.01
C LYS A 122 -13.22 -0.53 30.10
N PRO A 123 -12.46 -0.67 31.21
CA PRO A 123 -11.08 -0.19 31.28
C PRO A 123 -10.14 -0.94 30.32
N LEU A 124 -10.36 -2.24 30.15
CA LEU A 124 -9.58 -3.07 29.22
C LEU A 124 -9.88 -2.69 27.76
N LEU A 125 -11.14 -2.44 27.43
CA LEU A 125 -11.55 -1.99 26.11
C LEU A 125 -11.05 -0.57 25.81
N ALA A 126 -11.08 0.32 26.79
CA ALA A 126 -10.53 1.67 26.66
C ALA A 126 -9.02 1.65 26.38
N SER A 127 -8.26 0.85 27.13
CA SER A 127 -6.82 0.68 26.92
C SER A 127 -6.50 0.00 25.59
N ALA A 128 -7.24 -1.05 25.22
CA ALA A 128 -7.12 -1.70 23.91
C ALA A 128 -7.38 -0.71 22.76
N GLY A 129 -8.35 0.19 22.91
CA GLY A 129 -8.63 1.25 21.94
C GLY A 129 -7.44 2.20 21.75
N VAL A 130 -6.81 2.66 22.83
CA VAL A 130 -5.62 3.54 22.77
C VAL A 130 -4.44 2.83 22.10
N VAL A 131 -4.18 1.57 22.48
CA VAL A 131 -3.14 0.74 21.84
C VAL A 131 -3.45 0.55 20.35
N GLY A 132 -4.70 0.28 20.00
CA GLY A 132 -5.16 0.13 18.62
C GLY A 132 -4.94 1.40 17.79
N LEU A 133 -5.21 2.58 18.35
CA LEU A 133 -4.92 3.86 17.69
C LEU A 133 -3.43 4.05 17.44
N ALA A 134 -2.59 3.74 18.43
CA ALA A 134 -1.14 3.83 18.30
C ALA A 134 -0.60 2.91 17.17
N ILE A 135 -1.09 1.67 17.11
CA ILE A 135 -0.76 0.73 16.02
C ILE A 135 -1.28 1.26 14.67
N GLY A 136 -2.50 1.79 14.64
CA GLY A 136 -3.10 2.36 13.43
C GLY A 136 -2.29 3.51 12.85
N PHE A 137 -1.80 4.43 13.69
CA PHE A 137 -0.90 5.50 13.26
C PHE A 137 0.43 4.96 12.75
N GLY A 138 0.99 3.91 13.36
CA GLY A 138 2.21 3.26 12.87
C GLY A 138 2.03 2.55 11.53
N ALA A 139 0.84 2.02 11.25
CA ALA A 139 0.53 1.30 10.01
C ALA A 139 -0.03 2.19 8.88
N GLN A 140 -0.32 3.46 9.16
CA GLN A 140 -1.00 4.37 8.22
C GLN A 140 -0.27 4.47 6.87
N THR A 141 1.06 4.59 6.88
CA THR A 141 1.87 4.70 5.65
C THR A 141 1.78 3.44 4.79
N LEU A 142 1.72 2.25 5.40
CA LEU A 142 1.59 0.99 4.67
C LEU A 142 0.25 0.90 3.94
N VAL A 143 -0.84 1.32 4.60
CA VAL A 143 -2.16 1.36 3.97
C VAL A 143 -2.18 2.37 2.82
N LYS A 144 -1.56 3.54 3.03
CA LYS A 144 -1.42 4.56 1.98
C LYS A 144 -0.61 4.07 0.78
N ASP A 145 0.49 3.34 1.02
CA ASP A 145 1.30 2.72 -0.03
C ASP A 145 0.42 1.79 -0.88
N MET A 146 -0.31 0.87 -0.24
CA MET A 146 -1.14 -0.12 -0.92
C MET A 146 -2.26 0.52 -1.75
N LEU A 147 -2.92 1.55 -1.22
CA LEU A 147 -3.97 2.27 -1.94
C LEU A 147 -3.39 3.03 -3.14
N ASN A 148 -2.28 3.75 -2.95
CA ASN A 148 -1.63 4.47 -4.05
C ASN A 148 -1.15 3.50 -5.14
N GLY A 149 -0.52 2.40 -4.77
CA GLY A 149 -0.09 1.38 -5.73
C GLY A 149 -1.25 0.73 -6.48
N PHE A 150 -2.37 0.49 -5.81
CA PHE A 150 -3.59 0.01 -6.46
C PHE A 150 -4.08 1.00 -7.54
N PHE A 151 -4.15 2.30 -7.23
CA PHE A 151 -4.56 3.31 -8.21
C PHE A 151 -3.58 3.46 -9.36
N ILE A 152 -2.26 3.40 -9.11
CA ILE A 152 -1.24 3.41 -10.16
C ILE A 152 -1.49 2.28 -11.17
N LEU A 153 -1.79 1.08 -10.69
CA LEU A 153 -2.07 -0.10 -11.53
C LEU A 153 -3.40 0.04 -12.29
N VAL A 154 -4.48 0.37 -11.59
CA VAL A 154 -5.83 0.43 -12.18
C VAL A 154 -5.96 1.57 -13.18
N GLU A 155 -5.36 2.71 -12.91
CA GLU A 155 -5.36 3.86 -13.81
C GLU A 155 -4.27 3.76 -14.88
N ASN A 156 -3.42 2.72 -14.82
CA ASN A 156 -2.30 2.51 -15.74
C ASN A 156 -1.45 3.78 -15.91
N GLN A 157 -1.05 4.41 -14.79
CA GLN A 157 -0.31 5.69 -14.83
C GLN A 157 1.07 5.53 -15.49
N TYR A 158 1.70 4.38 -15.27
CA TYR A 158 2.96 3.96 -15.90
C TYR A 158 3.14 2.44 -15.74
N ASN A 159 3.98 1.86 -16.58
CA ASN A 159 4.29 0.43 -16.58
C ASN A 159 5.79 0.16 -16.37
N VAL A 160 6.09 -1.11 -16.11
CA VAL A 160 7.47 -1.61 -16.16
C VAL A 160 8.04 -1.36 -17.57
N GLY A 161 9.22 -0.73 -17.63
CA GLY A 161 9.86 -0.30 -18.86
C GLY A 161 9.67 1.19 -19.20
N ASP A 162 8.71 1.88 -18.60
CA ASP A 162 8.54 3.32 -18.82
C ASP A 162 9.67 4.13 -18.17
N VAL A 163 10.04 5.24 -18.80
CA VAL A 163 10.95 6.22 -18.19
C VAL A 163 10.12 7.26 -17.47
N ILE A 164 10.21 7.31 -16.15
CA ILE A 164 9.39 8.20 -15.33
C ILE A 164 10.26 9.08 -14.42
N GLN A 165 9.68 10.18 -13.96
CA GLN A 165 10.19 10.99 -12.85
C GLN A 165 9.12 11.01 -11.74
N VAL A 166 9.49 10.53 -10.55
CA VAL A 166 8.63 10.47 -9.37
C VAL A 166 9.44 10.77 -8.12
N ALA A 167 8.84 11.43 -7.13
CA ALA A 167 9.49 11.72 -5.84
C ALA A 167 10.90 12.36 -5.94
N GLY A 168 11.16 13.13 -7.00
CA GLY A 168 12.46 13.78 -7.24
C GLY A 168 13.51 12.91 -7.94
N VAL A 169 13.27 11.61 -8.12
CA VAL A 169 14.16 10.69 -8.85
C VAL A 169 13.59 10.35 -10.22
N GLY A 170 14.48 10.13 -11.20
CA GLY A 170 14.10 9.82 -12.57
C GLY A 170 14.85 8.60 -13.09
N GLY A 171 14.17 7.75 -13.85
CA GLY A 171 14.75 6.51 -14.36
C GLY A 171 13.74 5.60 -15.02
N THR A 172 14.21 4.46 -15.49
CA THR A 172 13.37 3.41 -16.08
C THR A 172 12.76 2.54 -14.97
N VAL A 173 11.47 2.25 -15.06
CA VAL A 173 10.78 1.36 -14.11
C VAL A 173 11.22 -0.08 -14.32
N GLU A 174 11.85 -0.68 -13.31
CA GLU A 174 12.30 -2.09 -13.36
C GLU A 174 11.28 -3.05 -12.74
N ASP A 175 10.66 -2.64 -11.63
CA ASP A 175 9.70 -3.47 -10.89
C ASP A 175 8.64 -2.57 -10.25
N MET A 176 7.41 -3.08 -10.17
CA MET A 176 6.31 -2.37 -9.55
C MET A 176 5.46 -3.35 -8.75
N THR A 177 5.21 -2.98 -7.50
CA THR A 177 4.33 -3.73 -6.58
C THR A 177 3.29 -2.78 -6.00
N LEU A 178 2.29 -3.32 -5.30
CA LEU A 178 1.30 -2.49 -4.61
C LEU A 178 1.93 -1.53 -3.58
N ARG A 179 3.10 -1.84 -3.02
CA ARG A 179 3.72 -1.01 -1.97
C ARG A 179 4.76 -0.02 -2.49
N ARG A 180 5.48 -0.37 -3.55
CA ARG A 180 6.65 0.38 -4.02
C ARG A 180 6.84 0.23 -5.53
N THR A 181 7.53 1.20 -6.09
CA THR A 181 8.07 1.21 -7.46
C THR A 181 9.58 1.27 -7.41
N VAL A 182 10.24 0.49 -8.26
CA VAL A 182 11.69 0.41 -8.38
C VAL A 182 12.12 1.04 -9.71
N LEU A 183 13.07 1.96 -9.65
CA LEU A 183 13.58 2.72 -10.79
C LEU A 183 15.09 2.50 -10.91
N ARG A 184 15.60 2.44 -12.13
CA ARG A 184 17.03 2.56 -12.40
C ARG A 184 17.33 3.86 -13.14
N ASP A 185 18.19 4.69 -12.58
CA ASP A 185 18.62 5.93 -13.23
C ASP A 185 19.71 5.67 -14.29
N ALA A 186 20.13 6.74 -14.99
CA ALA A 186 21.13 6.67 -16.04
C ALA A 186 22.53 6.29 -15.52
N ASP A 187 22.83 6.57 -14.25
CA ASP A 187 24.07 6.18 -13.58
C ASP A 187 24.04 4.70 -13.14
N GLY A 188 22.91 4.02 -13.32
CA GLY A 188 22.69 2.62 -12.95
C GLY A 188 22.28 2.40 -11.49
N THR A 189 22.01 3.47 -10.72
CA THR A 189 21.57 3.39 -9.33
C THR A 189 20.10 2.94 -9.27
N VAL A 190 19.82 2.01 -8.34
CA VAL A 190 18.46 1.51 -8.10
C VAL A 190 17.80 2.30 -6.98
N HIS A 191 16.72 3.00 -7.33
CA HIS A 191 15.88 3.74 -6.39
C HIS A 191 14.65 2.92 -6.05
N VAL A 192 14.35 2.78 -4.76
CA VAL A 192 13.15 2.10 -4.27
C VAL A 192 12.22 3.13 -3.64
N VAL A 193 11.14 3.46 -4.34
CA VAL A 193 10.23 4.53 -3.95
C VAL A 193 8.94 3.94 -3.39
N PRO A 194 8.55 4.23 -2.13
CA PRO A 194 7.24 3.88 -1.60
C PRO A 194 6.13 4.58 -2.38
N ASN A 195 5.04 3.87 -2.69
CA ASN A 195 3.96 4.43 -3.50
C ASN A 195 3.23 5.58 -2.77
N SER A 196 3.27 5.64 -1.45
CA SER A 196 2.71 6.74 -0.66
C SER A 196 3.43 8.09 -0.83
N GLU A 197 4.68 8.08 -1.32
CA GLU A 197 5.48 9.28 -1.60
C GLU A 197 5.28 9.81 -3.03
N ILE A 198 4.69 9.00 -3.91
CA ILE A 198 4.39 9.37 -5.29
C ILE A 198 3.13 10.25 -5.30
N LYS A 199 3.34 11.57 -5.31
CA LYS A 199 2.25 12.57 -5.43
C LYS A 199 2.00 12.99 -6.86
N ILE A 200 3.05 13.01 -7.69
CA ILE A 200 3.02 13.41 -9.09
C ILE A 200 3.85 12.38 -9.86
N VAL A 201 3.34 11.96 -11.02
CA VAL A 201 4.04 11.09 -11.96
C VAL A 201 4.26 11.88 -13.24
N SER A 202 5.51 11.99 -13.68
CA SER A 202 5.85 12.47 -15.01
C SER A 202 6.36 11.30 -15.84
N ASN A 203 5.52 10.76 -16.72
CA ASN A 203 5.90 9.69 -17.64
C ASN A 203 6.46 10.31 -18.93
N LYS A 204 7.73 10.01 -19.25
CA LYS A 204 8.45 10.60 -20.38
C LYS A 204 8.35 9.75 -21.65
N THR A 205 7.75 8.57 -21.59
CA THR A 205 7.64 7.61 -22.70
C THR A 205 6.20 7.30 -23.08
N ARG A 206 5.22 7.97 -22.47
CA ARG A 206 3.81 7.69 -22.71
C ARG A 206 3.29 8.45 -23.92
N ASP A 207 2.65 7.71 -24.83
CA ASP A 207 1.97 8.16 -26.06
C ASP A 207 2.90 8.84 -27.08
N TRP A 208 3.53 9.95 -26.73
CA TRP A 208 4.50 10.66 -27.55
C TRP A 208 5.52 11.39 -26.66
N ALA A 209 6.71 11.63 -27.21
CA ALA A 209 7.75 12.41 -26.56
C ALA A 209 8.21 13.52 -27.50
N ARG A 210 8.56 14.68 -26.93
CA ARG A 210 9.18 15.78 -27.67
C ARG A 210 10.66 15.87 -27.30
N VAL A 211 11.51 15.89 -28.32
CA VAL A 211 12.94 16.19 -28.16
C VAL A 211 13.14 17.66 -28.53
N LEU A 212 13.70 18.45 -27.61
CA LEU A 212 14.17 19.80 -27.92
C LEU A 212 15.67 19.72 -28.19
N LEU A 213 16.07 20.12 -29.41
CA LEU A 213 17.45 20.16 -29.83
C LEU A 213 17.91 21.62 -29.87
N HIS A 214 18.91 21.96 -29.07
CA HIS A 214 19.56 23.26 -29.14
C HIS A 214 20.80 23.14 -30.01
N VAL A 215 20.80 23.83 -31.15
CA VAL A 215 21.93 23.85 -32.10
C VAL A 215 22.68 25.16 -31.93
N ALA A 216 23.98 25.08 -31.68
CA ALA A 216 24.86 26.24 -31.63
C ALA A 216 25.42 26.52 -33.03
N ALA A 217 25.36 27.78 -33.46
CA ALA A 217 26.00 28.28 -34.67
C ALA A 217 26.96 29.43 -34.32
N ALA A 218 27.98 29.64 -35.15
CA ALA A 218 28.90 30.75 -34.97
C ALA A 218 28.18 32.09 -35.21
N TYR A 219 28.65 33.16 -34.56
CA TYR A 219 27.98 34.46 -34.58
C TYR A 219 28.00 35.15 -35.96
N ASP A 220 29.04 34.89 -36.73
CA ASP A 220 29.26 35.40 -38.08
C ASP A 220 28.47 34.65 -39.16
N GLU A 221 27.84 33.52 -38.81
CA GLU A 221 27.01 32.76 -39.74
C GLU A 221 25.67 33.45 -40.01
N ASN A 222 25.21 33.33 -41.25
CA ASN A 222 23.91 33.86 -41.64
C ASN A 222 22.78 33.04 -40.99
N SER A 223 22.00 33.69 -40.12
CA SER A 223 20.91 33.07 -39.37
C SER A 223 19.85 32.40 -40.24
N GLU A 224 19.44 33.06 -41.32
CA GLU A 224 18.42 32.54 -42.24
C GLU A 224 18.92 31.27 -42.93
N ARG A 225 20.19 31.25 -43.34
CA ARG A 225 20.83 30.07 -43.94
C ARG A 225 20.89 28.91 -42.95
N VAL A 226 21.25 29.16 -41.69
CA VAL A 226 21.29 28.12 -40.64
C VAL A 226 19.89 27.57 -40.38
N ILE A 227 18.88 28.43 -40.23
CA ILE A 227 17.50 28.01 -40.01
C ILE A 227 17.00 27.18 -41.20
N GLN A 228 17.31 27.59 -42.43
CA GLN A 228 16.91 26.85 -43.62
C GLN A 228 17.58 25.48 -43.71
N LEU A 229 18.88 25.40 -43.43
CA LEU A 229 19.59 24.12 -43.36
C LEU A 229 19.00 23.19 -42.30
N LEU A 230 18.65 23.72 -41.12
CA LEU A 230 18.01 22.92 -40.06
C LEU A 230 16.65 22.38 -40.48
N ARG A 231 15.87 23.14 -41.26
CA ARG A 231 14.60 22.66 -41.83
C ARG A 231 14.82 21.55 -42.84
N GLU A 232 15.78 21.72 -43.75
CA GLU A 232 16.13 20.70 -44.74
C GLU A 232 16.56 19.39 -44.08
N VAL A 233 17.42 19.45 -43.06
CA VAL A 233 17.84 18.26 -42.28
C VAL A 233 16.66 17.64 -41.54
N ALA A 234 15.78 18.45 -40.95
CA ALA A 234 14.61 17.94 -40.24
C ALA A 234 13.63 17.21 -41.19
N ASP A 235 13.45 17.74 -42.40
CA ASP A 235 12.64 17.09 -43.46
C ASP A 235 13.31 15.81 -43.97
N GLU A 236 14.64 15.80 -44.11
CA GLU A 236 15.38 14.60 -44.49
C GLU A 236 15.20 13.48 -43.46
N VAL A 237 15.38 13.79 -42.17
CA VAL A 237 15.18 12.82 -41.07
C VAL A 237 13.74 12.33 -41.01
N ARG A 238 12.76 13.19 -41.28
CA ARG A 238 11.34 12.80 -41.33
C ARG A 238 11.06 11.82 -42.48
N ASN A 239 11.70 12.00 -43.62
CA ASN A 239 11.48 11.19 -44.81
C ASN A 239 12.38 9.94 -44.88
N ASP A 240 13.39 9.84 -44.00
CA ASP A 240 14.24 8.65 -43.89
C ASP A 240 13.39 7.43 -43.46
N PRO A 241 13.38 6.33 -44.25
CA PRO A 241 12.65 5.11 -43.91
C PRO A 241 12.97 4.53 -42.53
N ASN A 242 14.15 4.80 -41.98
CA ASN A 242 14.57 4.33 -40.66
C ASN A 242 13.90 5.10 -39.50
N TYR A 243 13.52 6.36 -39.71
CA TYR A 243 13.02 7.26 -38.66
C TYR A 243 11.58 7.73 -38.89
N ALA A 244 11.08 7.68 -40.13
CA ALA A 244 9.75 8.14 -40.50
C ALA A 244 8.63 7.53 -39.63
N GLY A 245 8.77 6.27 -39.23
CA GLY A 245 7.81 5.58 -38.37
C GLY A 245 7.82 6.03 -36.90
N MET A 246 8.84 6.78 -36.46
CA MET A 246 8.98 7.28 -35.08
C MET A 246 8.55 8.75 -34.92
N ILE A 247 8.43 9.49 -36.03
CA ILE A 247 8.12 10.92 -36.03
C ILE A 247 6.61 11.12 -36.23
N VAL A 248 5.91 11.48 -35.15
CA VAL A 248 4.45 11.65 -35.15
C VAL A 248 4.02 13.00 -35.73
N ALA A 249 4.76 14.06 -35.43
CA ALA A 249 4.43 15.44 -35.81
C ALA A 249 5.55 16.06 -36.65
N GLU A 250 5.19 17.11 -37.40
CA GLU A 250 6.14 17.85 -38.23
C GLU A 250 7.22 18.55 -37.37
N PRO A 251 8.51 18.43 -37.73
CA PRO A 251 9.57 19.13 -37.01
C PRO A 251 9.41 20.64 -37.10
N GLU A 252 9.51 21.32 -35.96
CA GLU A 252 9.43 22.78 -35.90
C GLU A 252 10.81 23.38 -35.66
N VAL A 253 11.18 24.36 -36.49
CA VAL A 253 12.36 25.21 -36.27
C VAL A 253 11.88 26.63 -35.94
N PRO A 254 11.67 26.95 -34.65
CA PRO A 254 11.10 28.24 -34.22
C PRO A 254 12.04 29.42 -34.44
N GLY A 255 13.33 29.17 -34.68
CA GLY A 255 14.34 30.19 -34.94
C GLY A 255 15.33 30.33 -33.79
N ILE A 256 15.85 31.54 -33.59
CA ILE A 256 16.91 31.82 -32.61
C ILE A 256 16.28 31.99 -31.22
N GLU A 257 16.67 31.13 -30.28
CA GLU A 257 16.23 31.21 -28.88
C GLU A 257 17.10 32.15 -28.04
N ARG A 258 18.43 32.08 -28.23
CA ARG A 258 19.40 32.84 -27.44
C ARG A 258 20.68 33.13 -28.24
N VAL A 259 21.17 34.36 -28.13
CA VAL A 259 22.50 34.77 -28.61
C VAL A 259 23.42 34.88 -27.40
N VAL A 260 24.56 34.20 -27.43
CA VAL A 260 25.55 34.22 -26.33
C VAL A 260 26.78 34.98 -26.85
N GLY A 261 27.03 36.20 -26.33
CA GLY A 261 28.19 37.00 -26.73
C GLY A 261 28.02 38.52 -26.78
N ALA A 262 26.99 39.09 -26.14
CA ALA A 262 26.86 40.54 -25.92
C ALA A 262 27.16 40.91 -24.47
#